data_AF-A0A1G8Z6J8-F1
#
_entry.id   AF-A0A1G8Z6J8-F1
#
_cell.length_a   1.000
_cell.length_b   1.000
_cell.length_c   1.000
_cell.angle_alpha   90.00
_cell.angle_beta   90.00
_cell.angle_gamma   90.00
#
_symmetry.space_group_name_H-M   'P 1'
#
loop_
_entity.id
_entity.type
_entity.pdbx_description
1 polymer ?
#
loop_
_entity_poly.entity_id
_entity_poly.type
_entity_poly.pdbx_seq_one_letter_code
_entity_poly.pdbx_strand_id
1 'polypeptide(L)'
;MRAHELTWALGLLESVSDVEVLSIRVDTFHLTGPWVECIEIDVHAESWSAAGVLVEELRLQEDHDASRLHTYDSGTYGEVVKRFRTWRGWSADASQTAPVSIKVTAAEVVPSEIPEPVAA
;
A
#
# COMPACT_ATOMS: atom_id res chain seq x y z
N MET A 1 -13.07 18.70 -4.02
CA MET A 1 -12.12 17.70 -4.51
C MET A 1 -11.93 17.94 -6.00
N ARG A 2 -10.68 17.97 -6.47
CA ARG A 2 -10.37 18.35 -7.85
C ARG A 2 -10.67 17.13 -8.75
N ALA A 3 -11.52 17.33 -9.76
CA ALA A 3 -12.20 16.24 -10.47
C ALA A 3 -11.24 15.35 -11.27
N HIS A 4 -10.11 15.90 -11.71
CA HIS A 4 -9.11 15.16 -12.48
C HIS A 4 -8.45 14.07 -11.63
N GLU A 5 -7.92 14.41 -10.46
CA GLU A 5 -7.19 13.47 -9.61
C GLU A 5 -8.10 12.35 -9.10
N LEU A 6 -9.37 12.65 -8.81
CA LEU A 6 -10.37 11.64 -8.47
C LEU A 6 -10.67 10.73 -9.65
N THR A 7 -10.84 11.27 -10.87
CA THR A 7 -11.12 10.46 -12.07
C THR A 7 -9.93 9.57 -12.41
N TRP A 8 -8.71 10.11 -12.29
CA TRP A 8 -7.48 9.33 -12.48
C TRP A 8 -7.38 8.21 -11.44
N ALA A 9 -7.63 8.52 -10.16
CA ALA A 9 -7.61 7.52 -9.10
C ALA A 9 -8.62 6.40 -9.37
N LEU A 10 -9.87 6.73 -9.70
CA LEU A 10 -10.90 5.76 -10.05
C LEU A 10 -10.48 4.88 -11.25
N GLY A 11 -9.93 5.48 -12.30
CA GLY A 11 -9.47 4.74 -13.48
C GLY A 11 -8.34 3.75 -13.20
N LEU A 12 -7.37 4.13 -12.35
CA LEU A 12 -6.28 3.26 -11.91
C LEU A 12 -6.80 2.04 -11.11
N LEU A 13 -7.86 2.24 -10.34
CA LEU A 13 -8.41 1.18 -9.49
C LEU A 13 -9.24 0.19 -10.28
N GLU A 14 -9.93 0.67 -11.32
CA GLU A 14 -10.63 -0.20 -12.26
C GLU A 14 -9.67 -1.02 -13.14
N SER A 15 -8.41 -0.57 -13.31
CA SER A 15 -7.44 -1.27 -14.16
C SER A 15 -6.69 -2.42 -13.46
N VAL A 16 -6.80 -2.56 -12.15
CA VAL A 16 -6.11 -3.61 -11.39
C VAL A 16 -7.12 -4.45 -10.61
N SER A 17 -7.11 -5.77 -10.85
CA SER A 17 -7.92 -6.71 -10.09
C SER A 17 -7.36 -6.92 -8.68
N ASP A 18 -8.22 -7.31 -7.73
CA ASP A 18 -7.82 -7.74 -6.38
C ASP A 18 -7.14 -6.63 -5.53
N VAL A 19 -7.53 -5.37 -5.81
CA VAL A 19 -7.17 -4.19 -5.01
C VAL A 19 -8.42 -3.44 -4.55
N GLU A 20 -8.36 -2.88 -3.36
CA GLU A 20 -9.43 -2.11 -2.72
C GLU A 20 -8.88 -0.76 -2.28
N VAL A 21 -9.63 0.33 -2.50
CA VAL A 21 -9.29 1.62 -1.90
C VAL A 21 -9.91 1.75 -0.54
N LEU A 22 -9.04 1.88 0.44
CA LEU A 22 -9.43 2.08 1.83
C LEU A 22 -9.79 3.54 2.08
N SER A 23 -9.05 4.48 1.49
CA SER A 23 -9.37 5.90 1.62
C SER A 23 -8.79 6.77 0.51
N ILE A 24 -9.51 7.85 0.21
CA ILE A 24 -9.03 8.99 -0.58
C ILE A 24 -9.25 10.22 0.29
N ARG A 25 -8.18 10.93 0.63
CA ARG A 25 -8.25 12.12 1.48
C ARG A 25 -7.41 13.25 0.91
N VAL A 26 -7.77 14.47 1.25
CA VAL A 26 -6.95 15.65 1.00
C VAL A 26 -6.32 16.03 2.32
N ASP A 27 -5.00 15.98 2.38
CA ASP A 27 -4.22 16.42 3.53
C ASP A 27 -3.33 17.59 3.14
N THR A 28 -3.00 18.47 4.08
CA THR A 28 -2.17 19.65 3.79
C THR A 28 -0.78 19.45 4.39
N PHE A 29 0.22 19.25 3.55
CA PHE A 29 1.59 19.07 4.00
C PHE A 29 2.37 20.39 3.98
N HIS A 30 3.18 20.57 5.01
CA HIS A 30 4.18 21.63 5.06
C HIS A 30 5.53 21.03 4.63
N LEU A 31 5.79 20.97 3.32
CA LEU A 31 7.03 20.37 2.82
C LEU A 31 8.23 21.32 2.91
N THR A 32 8.05 22.62 2.63
CA THR A 32 9.11 23.65 2.82
C THR A 32 8.57 25.09 2.70
N GLY A 33 7.24 25.27 2.66
CA GLY A 33 6.57 26.54 2.34
C GLY A 33 6.51 26.78 0.82
N PRO A 34 5.34 27.09 0.22
CA PRO A 34 3.99 27.23 0.81
C PRO A 34 3.37 25.90 1.27
N TRP A 35 2.24 25.97 1.97
CA TRP A 35 1.39 24.81 2.25
C TRP A 35 0.90 24.23 0.92
N VAL A 36 1.08 22.91 0.76
CA VAL A 36 0.63 22.20 -0.44
C VAL A 36 -0.44 21.21 -0.03
N GLU A 37 -1.64 21.39 -0.59
CA GLU A 37 -2.66 20.36 -0.54
C GLU A 37 -2.16 19.14 -1.32
N CYS A 38 -2.19 17.98 -0.69
CA CYS A 38 -1.85 16.68 -1.25
C CYS A 38 -3.07 15.79 -1.19
N ILE A 39 -3.28 15.03 -2.25
CA ILE A 39 -4.26 13.95 -2.24
C ILE A 39 -3.54 12.68 -1.84
N GLU A 40 -3.98 12.05 -0.77
CA GLU A 40 -3.48 10.76 -0.33
C GLU A 40 -4.49 9.66 -0.68
N ILE A 41 -4.00 8.61 -1.30
CA ILE A 41 -4.77 7.44 -1.70
C ILE A 41 -4.15 6.24 -0.98
N ASP A 42 -4.97 5.59 -0.15
CA ASP A 42 -4.60 4.36 0.55
C ASP A 42 -5.28 3.17 -0.13
N VAL A 43 -4.46 2.26 -0.66
CA VAL A 43 -4.88 1.07 -1.39
C VAL A 43 -4.47 -0.16 -0.60
N HIS A 44 -5.38 -1.12 -0.49
CA HIS A 44 -5.11 -2.47 -0.04
C HIS A 44 -5.08 -3.42 -1.23
N ALA A 45 -4.15 -4.38 -1.22
CA ALA A 45 -4.18 -5.50 -2.15
C ALA A 45 -4.23 -6.82 -1.38
N GLU A 46 -4.94 -7.81 -1.92
CA GLU A 46 -5.13 -9.10 -1.26
C GLU A 46 -3.84 -9.95 -1.20
N SER A 47 -2.85 -9.65 -2.06
CA SER A 47 -1.56 -10.33 -2.11
C SER A 47 -0.44 -9.41 -2.59
N TRP A 48 0.82 -9.82 -2.42
CA TRP A 48 1.95 -9.03 -2.93
C TRP A 48 2.00 -9.06 -4.45
N SER A 49 1.56 -10.15 -5.09
CA SER A 49 1.44 -10.24 -6.54
C SER A 49 0.41 -9.25 -7.09
N ALA A 50 -0.75 -9.12 -6.44
CA ALA A 50 -1.77 -8.14 -6.82
C ALA A 50 -1.27 -6.70 -6.65
N ALA A 51 -0.56 -6.41 -5.55
CA ALA A 51 0.11 -5.12 -5.37
C ALA A 51 1.21 -4.85 -6.40
N GLY A 52 1.89 -5.90 -6.88
CA GLY A 52 3.05 -5.81 -7.77
C GLY A 52 2.77 -5.03 -9.05
N VAL A 53 1.58 -5.20 -9.64
CA VAL A 53 1.15 -4.46 -10.84
C VAL A 53 1.12 -2.95 -10.57
N LEU A 54 0.43 -2.52 -9.51
CA LEU A 54 0.38 -1.11 -9.12
C LEU A 54 1.76 -0.57 -8.73
N VAL A 55 2.55 -1.36 -8.01
CA VAL A 55 3.89 -0.97 -7.56
C VAL A 55 4.81 -0.73 -8.76
N GLU A 56 4.75 -1.58 -9.79
CA GLU A 56 5.56 -1.44 -11.00
C GLU A 56 5.09 -0.28 -11.87
N GLU A 57 3.78 -0.19 -12.15
CA GLU A 57 3.20 0.87 -12.97
C GLU A 57 3.48 2.26 -12.40
N LEU A 58 3.29 2.42 -11.08
CA LEU A 58 3.48 3.69 -10.38
C LEU A 58 4.91 3.89 -9.88
N ARG A 59 5.80 2.91 -10.09
CA ARG A 59 7.20 2.91 -9.63
C ARG A 59 7.33 3.22 -8.13
N LEU A 60 6.46 2.62 -7.32
CA LEU A 60 6.43 2.85 -5.88
C LEU A 60 7.67 2.24 -5.22
N GLN A 61 8.16 2.91 -4.17
CA GLN A 61 9.25 2.39 -3.35
C GLN A 61 8.70 1.74 -2.09
N GLU A 62 9.33 0.65 -1.65
CA GLU A 62 8.93 0.00 -0.41
C GLU A 62 9.20 0.92 0.79
N ASP A 63 8.18 1.13 1.62
CA ASP A 63 8.29 1.79 2.91
C ASP A 63 8.65 0.72 3.95
N HIS A 64 9.94 0.52 4.15
CA HIS A 64 10.45 -0.51 5.06
C HIS A 64 10.08 -0.25 6.53
N ASP A 65 9.90 1.02 6.92
CA ASP A 65 9.52 1.37 8.30
C ASP A 65 8.07 0.98 8.57
N ALA A 66 7.15 1.30 7.65
CA ALA A 66 5.75 0.87 7.74
C ALA A 66 5.63 -0.66 7.66
N SER A 67 6.39 -1.30 6.77
CA SER A 67 6.34 -2.76 6.56
C SER A 67 6.77 -3.55 7.80
N ARG A 68 7.72 -3.03 8.58
CA ARG A 68 8.21 -3.67 9.81
C ARG A 68 7.19 -3.66 10.95
N LEU A 69 6.31 -2.66 11.02
CA LEU A 69 5.40 -2.46 12.15
C LEU A 69 4.19 -3.40 12.18
N HIS A 70 3.92 -4.14 11.09
CA HIS A 70 2.66 -4.88 10.93
C HIS A 70 2.81 -6.41 10.91
N THR A 71 3.98 -6.98 11.21
CA THR A 71 4.08 -8.45 11.27
C THR A 71 3.47 -8.98 12.58
N TYR A 72 2.36 -9.71 12.48
CA TYR A 72 1.71 -10.36 13.61
C TYR A 72 1.98 -11.87 13.59
N ASP A 73 2.57 -12.37 14.66
CA ASP A 73 2.68 -13.79 14.98
C ASP A 73 1.54 -14.12 15.96
N SER A 74 0.46 -14.75 15.49
CA SER A 74 -0.58 -15.22 16.42
C SER A 74 -0.09 -16.54 17.01
N GLY A 75 0.55 -16.48 18.17
CA GLY A 75 1.33 -17.59 18.72
C GLY A 75 0.55 -18.63 19.54
N THR A 76 -0.49 -19.26 18.98
CA THR A 76 -1.31 -20.25 19.70
C THR A 76 -1.21 -21.67 19.12
N TYR A 77 -1.44 -21.94 17.83
CA TYR A 77 -1.41 -23.33 17.31
C TYR A 77 -1.19 -23.40 15.79
N GLY A 78 0.06 -23.57 15.34
CA GLY A 78 0.38 -23.80 13.91
C GLY A 78 0.08 -22.61 12.99
N GLU A 79 0.20 -21.40 13.52
CA GLU A 79 -0.47 -20.22 12.99
C GLU A 79 0.30 -19.48 11.91
N VAL A 80 -0.48 -19.09 10.90
CA VAL A 80 -0.10 -18.29 9.74
C VAL A 80 0.54 -16.97 10.17
N VAL A 81 1.74 -16.69 9.67
CA VAL A 81 2.35 -15.36 9.78
C VAL A 81 1.73 -14.47 8.70
N LYS A 82 1.03 -13.41 9.09
CA LYS A 82 0.66 -12.36 8.15
C LYS A 82 1.83 -11.40 7.98
N ARG A 83 2.50 -11.46 6.83
CA ARG A 83 3.56 -10.51 6.47
C ARG A 83 2.95 -9.37 5.67
N PHE A 84 3.19 -8.15 6.15
CA PHE A 84 2.70 -6.95 5.50
C PHE A 84 3.85 -6.28 4.76
N ARG A 85 3.54 -5.73 3.59
CA ARG A 85 4.42 -4.84 2.86
C ARG A 85 3.64 -3.60 2.46
N THR A 86 4.30 -2.47 2.61
CA THR A 86 3.77 -1.17 2.23
C THR A 86 4.73 -0.54 1.23
N TRP A 87 4.17 -0.01 0.15
CA TRP A 87 4.89 0.77 -0.84
C TRP A 87 4.28 2.16 -0.92
N ARG A 88 5.12 3.17 -1.15
CA ARG A 88 4.69 4.55 -1.24
C ARG A 88 5.41 5.28 -2.37
N GLY A 89 4.71 6.22 -2.97
CA GLY A 89 5.26 7.07 -4.02
C GLY A 89 4.38 8.27 -4.33
N TRP A 90 4.88 9.08 -5.25
CA TRP A 90 4.18 10.22 -5.83
C TRP A 90 3.81 9.90 -7.27
N SER A 91 2.55 10.10 -7.64
CA SER A 91 2.14 9.97 -9.05
C SER A 91 2.24 11.32 -9.75
N ALA A 92 3.23 11.46 -10.64
CA ALA A 92 3.38 12.65 -11.46
C ALA A 92 2.23 12.77 -12.48
N ASP A 93 1.77 11.64 -13.02
CA ASP A 93 0.70 11.59 -14.03
C ASP A 93 -0.66 11.98 -13.45
N ALA A 94 -0.90 11.65 -12.18
CA ALA A 94 -2.09 12.09 -11.47
C ALA A 94 -2.02 13.56 -11.07
N SER A 95 -0.81 14.12 -10.89
CA SER A 95 -0.58 15.41 -10.25
C SER A 95 -0.77 16.58 -11.22
N GLN A 96 -2.00 16.82 -11.69
CA GLN A 96 -2.29 17.97 -12.55
C GLN A 96 -2.37 19.28 -11.76
N THR A 97 -3.05 19.27 -10.62
CA THR A 97 -3.29 20.49 -9.85
C THR A 97 -2.81 20.37 -8.40
N ALA A 98 -2.83 19.16 -7.84
CA ALA A 98 -2.30 18.85 -6.52
C ALA A 98 -1.44 17.58 -6.60
N PRO A 99 -0.32 17.51 -5.86
CA PRO A 99 0.43 16.27 -5.71
C PRO A 99 -0.45 15.12 -5.22
N VAL A 100 -0.22 13.93 -5.76
CA VAL A 100 -0.93 12.70 -5.36
C VAL A 100 0.08 11.73 -4.77
N SER A 101 -0.06 11.43 -3.48
CA SER A 101 0.69 10.37 -2.81
C SER A 101 -0.15 9.10 -2.77
N ILE A 102 0.45 7.98 -3.15
CA ILE A 102 -0.22 6.68 -3.16
C ILE A 102 0.53 5.77 -2.20
N LYS A 103 -0.22 5.10 -1.33
CA LYS A 103 0.27 4.08 -0.42
C LYS A 103 -0.45 2.77 -0.71
N VAL A 104 0.29 1.77 -1.16
CA VAL A 104 -0.24 0.42 -1.39
C VAL A 104 0.21 -0.47 -0.25
N THR A 105 -0.72 -1.19 0.38
CA THR A 105 -0.41 -2.15 1.45
C THR A 105 -0.98 -3.51 1.11
N ALA A 106 -0.15 -4.54 1.17
CA ALA A 106 -0.56 -5.91 0.92
C ALA A 106 -0.16 -6.81 2.10
N ALA A 107 -0.99 -7.82 2.36
CA ALA A 107 -0.73 -8.82 3.39
C ALA A 107 -0.66 -10.20 2.74
N GLU A 108 0.37 -10.99 3.08
CA GLU A 108 0.45 -12.39 2.67
C GLU A 108 0.44 -13.29 3.89
N VAL A 109 -0.31 -14.39 3.77
CA VAL A 109 -0.37 -15.51 4.71
C VAL A 109 0.80 -16.44 4.40
N VAL A 110 1.81 -16.44 5.26
CA VAL A 110 2.96 -17.34 5.14
C VAL A 110 2.81 -18.49 6.13
N PRO A 111 2.90 -19.76 5.69
CA PRO A 111 2.94 -20.91 6.59
C PRO A 111 4.11 -20.77 7.57
N SER A 112 3.88 -21.12 8.84
CA SER A 112 4.92 -21.08 9.86
C SER A 112 5.94 -22.21 9.62
N GLU A 113 7.21 -21.85 9.39
CA GLU A 113 8.33 -22.81 9.33
C GLU A 113 8.82 -23.14 10.75
N ILE A 114 7.96 -23.70 11.61
CA ILE A 114 8.43 -24.27 12.87
C ILE A 114 9.04 -25.63 12.55
N PRO A 115 10.36 -25.85 12.76
CA PRO A 115 10.94 -27.17 12.56
C PRO A 115 10.26 -28.17 13.49
N GLU A 116 9.81 -29.30 12.94
CA GLU A 116 9.23 -30.39 13.73
C GLU A 116 10.22 -30.78 14.84
N PRO A 117 9.75 -31.03 16.08
CA PRO A 117 10.62 -31.51 17.13
C PRO A 117 11.21 -32.85 16.69
N VAL A 118 12.54 -32.91 16.57
CA VAL A 118 13.27 -34.14 16.32
C VAL A 118 12.93 -35.10 17.45
N ALA A 119 12.19 -36.16 17.15
CA ALA A 119 11.89 -37.22 18.11
C ALA A 119 13.22 -37.81 18.62
N ALA A 120 13.40 -37.77 19.95
CA ALA A 120 14.58 -38.27 20.65
C ALA A 120 14.59 -39.80 20.77
#